data_AF-K1WBL0-F1
#
_entry.id   AF-K1WBL0-F1
#
_cell.length_a   1.000
_cell.length_b   1.000
_cell.length_c   1.000
_cell.angle_alpha   90.00
_cell.angle_beta   90.00
_cell.angle_gamma   90.00
#
_symmetry.space_group_name_H-M   'P 1'
#
loop_
_entity.id
_entity.type
_entity.pdbx_description
1 polymer ?
#
loop_
_entity_poly.entity_id
_entity_poly.type
_entity_poly.pdbx_seq_one_letter_code
_entity_poly.pdbx_strand_id
1 'polypeptide(L)'
;MHLSLLAALIFSILSILSVNALDEVFPHVNSESFDHGAYGPYPNRSYITEPKLTSPRLNIQQWDSRCHDGLYIMTCLRGDDVDIKGQSPMIHDTNGSLVWMNSTYGETFGHGVQRYKGQDYLTFWQGDDSVHGHGEGIYFMLDSNYREAYRFSAGNGRLGDLHEFRITEDGTALVTQYRYEKGQWGDESPKPQGYIWDSVFQEIDIESNTVLFEWHAYDHFDINTSDFPSGSTGRTQFSGYDFFHINSVDKDALGNYLLSSRYYQCVIYVDGKTNETLWQLGGKANSFTDLSGGQATKFGWQHDARWTSDHSGITLFDNGARYDLKPDVDASRGVHIALDLKAMTAAVKQSYVNPRNIISASQGSMQTLPSGNVLLGYGYNAAWTEFAVDGEALCDVHIGSQDSFNTGAVQTYKVLKHAWVGLPLTKPKAEFVDGWVHMSWNGATEVKKWIVQGGNSTLLDSKWALGELEFDKAGFETSVRIDCARWRFIRVRGVNEEGSVLGESEPVPVDCQYEHPGMRKFTYVEERPLSSTWAGKVLEISMVSIGGGAVYSLWQWRLRRDTYAAIQDLRAWA
;
A
#
# COMPACT_ATOMS: atom_id res chain seq x y z
N MET A 1 41.89 33.75 6.62
CA MET A 1 40.47 34.13 6.78
C MET A 1 39.63 33.90 5.53
N HIS A 2 40.10 34.22 4.32
CA HIS A 2 39.30 34.03 3.08
C HIS A 2 39.12 32.59 2.60
N LEU A 3 40.08 31.67 2.82
CA LEU A 3 39.89 30.25 2.45
C LEU A 3 38.86 29.52 3.32
N SER A 4 38.75 29.91 4.60
CA SER A 4 37.84 29.29 5.57
C SER A 4 36.38 29.62 5.28
N LEU A 5 36.10 30.84 4.81
CA LEU A 5 34.78 31.29 4.37
C LEU A 5 34.36 30.62 3.06
N LEU A 6 35.30 30.42 2.11
CA LEU A 6 35.01 29.75 0.85
C LEU A 6 34.69 28.25 1.06
N ALA A 7 35.43 27.58 1.94
CA ALA A 7 35.18 26.19 2.31
C ALA A 7 33.83 26.04 3.03
N ALA A 8 33.48 26.95 3.94
CA ALA A 8 32.18 26.96 4.60
C ALA A 8 31.02 27.20 3.62
N LEU A 9 31.19 28.12 2.66
CA LEU A 9 30.17 28.41 1.64
C LEU A 9 29.98 27.21 0.68
N ILE A 10 31.07 26.55 0.28
CA ILE A 10 31.02 25.35 -0.57
C ILE A 10 30.39 24.18 0.19
N PHE A 11 30.70 24.02 1.48
CA PHE A 11 30.05 23.02 2.33
C PHE A 11 28.55 23.31 2.46
N SER A 12 28.15 24.55 2.73
CA SER A 12 26.73 24.94 2.80
C SER A 12 26.00 24.77 1.47
N ILE A 13 26.63 25.08 0.34
CA ILE A 13 26.04 24.88 -1.00
C ILE A 13 25.93 23.39 -1.32
N LEU A 14 26.91 22.56 -0.95
CA LEU A 14 26.84 21.09 -1.07
C LEU A 14 25.81 20.49 -0.10
N SER A 15 25.64 21.04 1.10
CA SER A 15 24.58 20.67 2.05
C SER A 15 23.19 21.01 1.51
N ILE A 16 23.02 22.19 0.90
CA ILE A 16 21.75 22.62 0.32
C ILE A 16 21.43 21.84 -0.97
N LEU A 17 22.44 21.54 -1.79
CA LEU A 17 22.28 20.70 -3.00
C LEU A 17 22.06 19.22 -2.66
N SER A 18 22.64 18.70 -1.57
CA SER A 18 22.38 17.32 -1.13
C SER A 18 21.00 17.16 -0.50
N VAL A 19 20.51 18.16 0.25
CA VAL A 19 19.14 18.13 0.80
C VAL A 19 18.08 18.24 -0.31
N ASN A 20 18.32 19.04 -1.36
CA ASN A 20 17.35 19.19 -2.46
C ASN A 20 17.43 18.09 -3.54
N ALA A 21 18.57 17.39 -3.69
CA ALA A 21 18.70 16.29 -4.67
C ALA A 21 18.16 14.94 -4.17
N LEU A 22 17.95 14.80 -2.84
CA LEU A 22 17.41 13.56 -2.26
C LEU A 22 15.91 13.39 -2.47
N ASP A 23 15.18 14.45 -2.88
CA ASP A 23 13.75 14.39 -3.19
C ASP A 23 13.42 13.95 -4.62
N GLU A 24 14.38 13.92 -5.55
CA GLU A 24 14.04 13.69 -6.97
C GLU A 24 13.96 12.21 -7.39
N VAL A 25 14.63 11.27 -6.70
CA VAL A 25 14.61 9.86 -7.10
C VAL A 25 13.47 9.13 -6.40
N PHE A 26 12.36 8.94 -7.12
CA PHE A 26 11.27 8.05 -6.75
C PHE A 26 10.76 7.28 -7.99
N PRO A 27 10.43 5.99 -7.85
CA PRO A 27 10.71 5.14 -6.69
C PRO A 27 12.22 4.93 -6.50
N HIS A 28 12.63 4.54 -5.29
CA HIS A 28 13.99 4.02 -5.11
C HIS A 28 14.05 2.65 -5.79
N VAL A 29 15.21 2.31 -6.35
CA VAL A 29 15.43 1.02 -7.01
C VAL A 29 16.68 0.39 -6.39
N ASN A 30 16.50 -0.76 -5.74
CA ASN A 30 17.56 -1.53 -5.08
C ASN A 30 18.49 -0.63 -4.22
N SER A 31 17.90 0.26 -3.42
CA SER A 31 18.64 1.28 -2.67
C SER A 31 19.08 0.80 -1.30
N GLU A 32 20.35 0.42 -1.15
CA GLU A 32 20.94 0.04 0.15
C GLU A 32 20.83 1.16 1.19
N SER A 33 20.95 2.42 0.78
CA SER A 33 20.76 3.56 1.69
C SER A 33 19.34 3.66 2.24
N PHE A 34 18.34 3.28 1.45
CA PHE A 34 16.96 3.19 1.91
C PHE A 34 16.81 2.05 2.91
N ASP A 35 17.39 0.89 2.60
CA ASP A 35 17.31 -0.30 3.44
C ASP A 35 17.99 -0.08 4.81
N HIS A 36 19.09 0.68 4.83
CA HIS A 36 19.83 1.07 6.05
C HIS A 36 19.31 2.34 6.74
N GLY A 37 18.10 2.80 6.41
CA GLY A 37 17.43 3.86 7.17
C GLY A 37 17.99 5.28 6.98
N ALA A 38 18.74 5.55 5.90
CA ALA A 38 19.28 6.88 5.64
C ALA A 38 18.19 7.97 5.48
N TYR A 39 16.96 7.55 5.15
CA TYR A 39 15.78 8.42 5.00
C TYR A 39 14.79 8.31 6.17
N GLY A 40 15.20 7.67 7.27
CA GLY A 40 14.34 7.34 8.40
C GLY A 40 13.50 6.07 8.16
N PRO A 41 12.72 5.66 9.18
CA PRO A 41 11.93 4.42 9.16
C PRO A 41 10.72 4.48 8.22
N TYR A 42 10.16 5.67 7.98
CA TYR A 42 9.04 5.89 7.06
C TYR A 42 9.34 7.01 6.04
N PRO A 43 10.13 6.72 4.99
CA PRO A 43 10.35 7.66 3.91
C PRO A 43 9.02 7.93 3.20
N ASN A 44 8.60 9.19 3.13
CA ASN A 44 7.34 9.61 2.51
C ASN A 44 7.53 10.90 1.70
N ARG A 45 6.48 11.31 0.99
CA ARG A 45 6.47 12.52 0.16
C ARG A 45 5.13 13.25 0.24
N SER A 46 5.19 14.56 0.03
CA SER A 46 4.03 15.43 -0.13
C SER A 46 3.89 15.92 -1.57
N TYR A 47 2.81 16.61 -1.87
CA TYR A 47 2.46 17.09 -3.21
C TYR A 47 2.18 18.59 -3.20
N ILE A 48 2.62 19.30 -4.23
CA ILE A 48 2.45 20.76 -4.30
C ILE A 48 0.97 21.12 -4.48
N THR A 49 0.27 20.40 -5.36
CA THR A 49 -1.16 20.58 -5.64
C THR A 49 -2.06 20.04 -4.52
N GLU A 50 -1.54 19.13 -3.70
CA GLU A 50 -2.27 18.44 -2.64
C GLU A 50 -1.45 18.34 -1.34
N PRO A 51 -1.12 19.47 -0.68
CA PRO A 51 -0.17 19.51 0.44
C PRO A 51 -0.66 18.82 1.73
N LYS A 52 -1.93 18.41 1.76
CA LYS A 52 -2.50 17.63 2.87
C LYS A 52 -2.30 16.13 2.69
N LEU A 53 -1.99 15.69 1.47
CA LEU A 53 -1.79 14.29 1.14
C LEU A 53 -0.32 13.92 1.35
N THR A 54 -0.10 12.71 1.85
CA THR A 54 1.23 12.12 2.00
C THR A 54 1.17 10.68 1.54
N SER A 55 2.20 10.23 0.82
CA SER A 55 2.30 8.83 0.41
C SER A 55 3.69 8.29 0.69
N PRO A 56 3.84 6.98 0.91
CA PRO A 56 5.14 6.35 1.08
C PRO A 56 6.05 6.57 -0.13
N ARG A 57 7.36 6.67 0.13
CA ARG A 57 8.40 6.39 -0.87
C ARG A 57 8.69 4.90 -0.83
N LEU A 58 8.75 4.26 -2.00
CA LEU A 58 8.98 2.82 -2.12
C LEU A 58 10.44 2.55 -2.48
N ASN A 59 10.92 1.38 -2.08
CA ASN A 59 12.12 0.76 -2.65
C ASN A 59 11.70 -0.48 -3.45
N ILE A 60 11.82 -0.38 -4.78
CA ILE A 60 11.56 -1.48 -5.72
C ILE A 60 12.85 -2.27 -5.82
N GLN A 61 12.82 -3.46 -5.26
CA GLN A 61 13.99 -4.30 -5.19
C GLN A 61 14.09 -5.25 -6.37
N GLN A 62 12.93 -5.66 -6.89
CA GLN A 62 12.84 -6.43 -8.12
C GLN A 62 11.66 -5.94 -8.94
N TRP A 63 11.83 -5.93 -10.26
CA TRP A 63 10.84 -5.50 -11.22
C TRP A 63 10.73 -6.51 -12.35
N ASP A 64 9.50 -6.76 -12.79
CA ASP A 64 9.18 -7.52 -14.00
C ASP A 64 7.93 -6.92 -14.67
N SER A 65 7.94 -6.84 -16.00
CA SER A 65 6.80 -6.38 -16.80
C SER A 65 5.51 -7.16 -16.55
N ARG A 66 5.60 -8.43 -16.13
CA ARG A 66 4.45 -9.29 -15.82
C ARG A 66 3.62 -8.79 -14.64
N CYS A 67 4.17 -7.93 -13.78
CA CYS A 67 3.42 -7.29 -12.70
C CYS A 67 2.62 -6.06 -13.18
N HIS A 68 2.82 -5.58 -14.41
CA HIS A 68 2.15 -4.40 -14.98
C HIS A 68 0.91 -4.81 -15.75
N ASP A 69 -0.05 -5.40 -15.03
CA ASP A 69 -1.30 -5.99 -15.53
C ASP A 69 -2.47 -5.00 -15.58
N GLY A 70 -2.22 -3.71 -15.33
CA GLY A 70 -3.24 -2.66 -15.29
C GLY A 70 -4.04 -2.58 -13.99
N LEU A 71 -3.68 -3.39 -12.97
CA LEU A 71 -4.28 -3.32 -11.65
C LEU A 71 -3.52 -2.33 -10.74
N TYR A 72 -4.16 -1.94 -9.64
CA TYR A 72 -3.61 -1.03 -8.64
C TYR A 72 -3.32 -1.75 -7.33
N ILE A 73 -2.28 -1.32 -6.62
CA ILE A 73 -1.92 -1.79 -5.28
C ILE A 73 -2.73 -1.00 -4.25
N MET A 74 -3.44 -1.71 -3.38
CA MET A 74 -4.29 -1.17 -2.31
C MET A 74 -3.60 -1.40 -0.96
N THR A 75 -3.42 -0.34 -0.20
CA THR A 75 -2.79 -0.42 1.13
C THR A 75 -3.52 0.44 2.17
N CYS A 76 -3.38 0.05 3.43
CA CYS A 76 -3.60 0.91 4.59
C CYS A 76 -2.32 0.89 5.41
N LEU A 77 -1.60 2.01 5.49
CA LEU A 77 -0.39 2.05 6.30
C LEU A 77 -0.74 2.24 7.77
N ARG A 78 0.12 1.72 8.64
CA ARG A 78 0.10 1.96 10.08
C ARG A 78 1.50 1.87 10.64
N GLY A 79 1.63 2.08 11.94
CA GLY A 79 2.88 1.90 12.68
C GLY A 79 3.31 3.17 13.38
N ASP A 80 4.24 3.02 14.31
CA ASP A 80 4.61 4.08 15.26
C ASP A 80 5.22 5.32 14.57
N ASP A 81 5.77 5.14 13.37
CA ASP A 81 6.42 6.19 12.57
C ASP A 81 5.53 6.71 11.41
N VAL A 82 4.33 6.16 11.24
CA VAL A 82 3.38 6.61 10.20
C VAL A 82 2.47 7.68 10.78
N ASP A 83 2.56 8.91 10.27
CA ASP A 83 1.64 10.00 10.64
C ASP A 83 0.18 9.59 10.38
N ILE A 84 -0.73 9.99 11.27
CA ILE A 84 -2.16 9.63 11.20
C ILE A 84 -2.81 9.96 9.85
N LYS A 85 -2.35 10.99 9.14
CA LYS A 85 -2.85 11.34 7.79
C LYS A 85 -2.45 10.30 6.74
N GLY A 86 -1.31 9.63 6.97
CA GLY A 86 -0.80 8.52 6.17
C GLY A 86 -1.37 7.17 6.56
N GLN A 87 -2.14 7.07 7.66
CA GLN A 87 -2.74 5.80 8.09
C GLN A 87 -4.07 5.44 7.40
N SER A 88 -4.34 6.12 6.29
CA SER A 88 -5.58 6.11 5.52
C SER A 88 -5.52 5.13 4.33
N PRO A 89 -6.65 4.68 3.75
CA PRO A 89 -6.65 3.88 2.53
C PRO A 89 -5.95 4.61 1.37
N MET A 90 -5.05 3.90 0.71
CA MET A 90 -4.30 4.38 -0.44
C MET A 90 -4.38 3.42 -1.62
N ILE A 91 -4.52 3.99 -2.81
CA ILE A 91 -4.35 3.31 -4.10
C ILE A 91 -3.03 3.77 -4.69
N HIS A 92 -2.20 2.83 -5.12
CA HIS A 92 -0.96 3.08 -5.83
C HIS A 92 -0.99 2.42 -7.21
N ASP A 93 -0.33 3.04 -8.18
CA ASP A 93 0.05 2.32 -9.40
C ASP A 93 1.18 1.32 -9.11
N THR A 94 1.48 0.47 -10.09
CA THR A 94 2.52 -0.56 -10.00
C THR A 94 3.94 0.00 -9.88
N ASN A 95 4.15 1.29 -10.13
CA ASN A 95 5.41 2.00 -9.88
C ASN A 95 5.45 2.65 -8.49
N GLY A 96 4.39 2.49 -7.70
CA GLY A 96 4.25 3.04 -6.35
C GLY A 96 3.69 4.44 -6.28
N SER A 97 3.40 5.09 -7.42
CA SER A 97 2.84 6.43 -7.37
C SER A 97 1.43 6.39 -6.82
N LEU A 98 1.12 7.34 -5.94
CA LEU A 98 -0.23 7.54 -5.46
C LEU A 98 -1.20 7.70 -6.65
N VAL A 99 -2.37 7.11 -6.52
CA VAL A 99 -3.51 7.27 -7.42
C VAL A 99 -4.64 7.94 -6.66
N TRP A 100 -4.91 7.45 -5.46
CA TRP A 100 -5.91 8.02 -4.57
C TRP A 100 -5.54 7.82 -3.11
N MET A 101 -5.88 8.79 -2.27
CA MET A 101 -6.05 8.60 -0.84
C MET A 101 -7.05 9.62 -0.27
N ASN A 102 -7.50 9.39 0.96
CA ASN A 102 -8.21 10.40 1.73
C ASN A 102 -7.67 10.54 3.15
N SER A 103 -6.81 11.54 3.37
CA SER A 103 -6.11 11.77 4.65
C SER A 103 -7.01 12.07 5.85
N THR A 104 -8.34 12.05 5.72
CA THR A 104 -9.28 12.34 6.83
C THR A 104 -9.76 11.11 7.58
N TYR A 105 -9.61 9.89 7.03
CA TYR A 105 -10.12 8.68 7.70
C TYR A 105 -9.32 8.29 8.94
N GLY A 106 -8.02 8.64 9.01
CA GLY A 106 -7.14 8.18 10.08
C GLY A 106 -6.88 6.68 9.97
N GLU A 107 -6.81 5.99 11.10
CA GLU A 107 -6.55 4.55 11.23
C GLU A 107 -7.53 3.69 10.42
N THR A 108 -7.01 3.02 9.39
CA THR A 108 -7.81 2.16 8.50
C THR A 108 -7.16 0.82 8.23
N PHE A 109 -7.95 -0.18 7.88
CA PHE A 109 -7.50 -1.55 7.60
C PHE A 109 -8.28 -2.18 6.43
N GLY A 110 -7.67 -3.16 5.78
CA GLY A 110 -8.36 -4.01 4.79
C GLY A 110 -8.81 -3.29 3.52
N HIS A 111 -8.03 -2.30 3.03
CA HIS A 111 -8.37 -1.60 1.80
C HIS A 111 -8.29 -2.50 0.57
N GLY A 112 -9.38 -2.58 -0.20
CA GLY A 112 -9.48 -3.38 -1.41
C GLY A 112 -10.71 -3.04 -2.24
N VAL A 113 -10.97 -3.81 -3.29
CA VAL A 113 -12.17 -3.68 -4.12
C VAL A 113 -13.03 -4.92 -3.95
N GLN A 114 -14.31 -4.72 -3.63
CA GLN A 114 -15.28 -5.79 -3.51
C GLN A 114 -16.54 -5.46 -4.31
N ARG A 115 -17.15 -6.50 -4.88
CA ARG A 115 -18.31 -6.39 -5.75
C ARG A 115 -19.59 -6.53 -4.92
N TYR A 116 -20.51 -5.58 -5.05
CA TYR A 116 -21.83 -5.63 -4.42
C TYR A 116 -22.93 -5.18 -5.39
N LYS A 117 -24.00 -5.98 -5.52
CA LYS A 117 -25.20 -5.66 -6.33
C LYS A 117 -24.94 -5.07 -7.74
N GLY A 118 -23.96 -5.59 -8.48
CA GLY A 118 -23.69 -5.07 -9.82
C GLY A 118 -22.55 -4.04 -9.90
N GLN A 119 -21.96 -3.63 -8.77
CA GLN A 119 -21.03 -2.51 -8.72
C GLN A 119 -19.79 -2.83 -7.89
N ASP A 120 -18.65 -2.25 -8.28
CA ASP A 120 -17.40 -2.32 -7.52
C ASP A 120 -17.34 -1.18 -6.50
N TYR A 121 -16.92 -1.50 -5.29
CA TYR A 121 -16.72 -0.53 -4.21
C TYR A 121 -15.31 -0.64 -3.65
N LEU A 122 -14.71 0.49 -3.31
CA LEU A 122 -13.57 0.48 -2.40
C LEU A 122 -14.08 0.17 -1.00
N THR A 123 -13.53 -0.86 -0.38
CA THR A 123 -13.89 -1.28 0.96
C THR A 123 -12.73 -1.07 1.92
N PHE A 124 -13.02 -0.68 3.15
CA PHE A 124 -12.05 -0.66 4.25
C PHE A 124 -12.77 -0.56 5.60
N TRP A 125 -12.07 -0.91 6.67
CA TRP A 125 -12.47 -0.64 8.05
C TRP A 125 -11.79 0.63 8.56
N GLN A 126 -12.44 1.35 9.47
CA GLN A 126 -11.88 2.48 10.21
C GLN A 126 -12.37 2.44 11.66
N GLY A 127 -11.47 2.69 12.62
CA GLY A 127 -11.78 2.59 14.05
C GLY A 127 -10.56 2.77 14.92
N ASP A 128 -10.62 2.22 16.13
CA ASP A 128 -9.53 2.18 17.12
C ASP A 128 -8.93 0.77 17.17
N ASP A 129 -7.61 0.66 16.96
CA ASP A 129 -6.88 -0.61 16.98
C ASP A 129 -6.12 -0.87 18.30
N SER A 130 -6.23 0.03 19.28
CA SER A 130 -5.54 -0.06 20.57
C SER A 130 -6.15 -1.11 21.52
N VAL A 131 -7.16 -1.84 21.06
CA VAL A 131 -7.92 -2.82 21.85
C VAL A 131 -7.21 -4.18 21.87
N HIS A 132 -6.00 -4.22 22.41
CA HIS A 132 -5.24 -5.47 22.68
C HIS A 132 -5.10 -6.44 21.50
N GLY A 133 -4.89 -5.91 20.29
CA GLY A 133 -4.67 -6.72 19.08
C GLY A 133 -5.94 -7.03 18.27
N HIS A 134 -7.09 -6.42 18.61
CA HIS A 134 -8.29 -6.36 17.78
C HIS A 134 -8.78 -4.91 17.65
N GLY A 135 -9.73 -4.70 16.73
CA GLY A 135 -10.29 -3.38 16.45
C GLY A 135 -11.69 -3.17 17.02
N GLU A 136 -12.03 -1.91 17.28
CA GLU A 136 -13.41 -1.46 17.46
C GLU A 136 -13.72 -0.35 16.45
N GLY A 137 -14.47 -0.67 15.40
CA GLY A 137 -14.73 0.27 14.32
C GLY A 137 -15.90 -0.06 13.41
N ILE A 138 -15.86 0.51 12.22
CA ILE A 138 -16.94 0.51 11.22
C ILE A 138 -16.36 0.26 9.83
N TYR A 139 -17.20 -0.30 8.96
CA TYR A 139 -16.87 -0.64 7.58
C TYR A 139 -17.43 0.41 6.63
N PHE A 140 -16.63 0.77 5.64
CA PHE A 140 -16.97 1.74 4.60
C PHE A 140 -16.96 1.09 3.21
N MET A 141 -17.87 1.53 2.36
CA MET A 141 -17.88 1.23 0.92
C MET A 141 -17.99 2.54 0.14
N LEU A 142 -16.98 2.85 -0.68
CA LEU A 142 -16.98 4.04 -1.54
C LEU A 142 -17.29 3.68 -2.99
N ASP A 143 -18.17 4.46 -3.63
CA ASP A 143 -18.47 4.33 -5.05
C ASP A 143 -17.29 4.82 -5.92
N SER A 144 -17.39 4.66 -7.25
CA SER A 144 -16.38 5.13 -8.20
C SER A 144 -16.13 6.64 -8.18
N ASN A 145 -17.05 7.42 -7.60
CA ASN A 145 -16.89 8.86 -7.38
C ASN A 145 -16.24 9.19 -6.02
N TYR A 146 -15.80 8.17 -5.28
CA TYR A 146 -15.27 8.25 -3.91
C TYR A 146 -16.26 8.77 -2.87
N ARG A 147 -17.56 8.58 -3.11
CA ARG A 147 -18.60 8.91 -2.11
C ARG A 147 -18.92 7.68 -1.29
N GLU A 148 -19.16 7.88 0.01
CA GLU A 148 -19.66 6.84 0.90
C GLU A 148 -21.03 6.36 0.44
N ALA A 149 -21.08 5.14 -0.09
CA ALA A 149 -22.32 4.48 -0.49
C ALA A 149 -22.90 3.66 0.66
N TYR A 150 -22.04 3.01 1.45
CA TYR A 150 -22.42 2.25 2.63
C TYR A 150 -21.48 2.52 3.79
N ARG A 151 -22.07 2.54 4.99
CA ARG A 151 -21.37 2.67 6.27
C ARG A 151 -22.12 1.85 7.32
N PHE A 152 -21.48 0.82 7.86
CA PHE A 152 -22.09 -0.10 8.83
C PHE A 152 -21.04 -0.65 9.81
N SER A 153 -21.45 -1.50 10.74
CA SER A 153 -20.57 -2.13 11.73
C SER A 153 -20.97 -3.59 11.92
N ALA A 154 -20.43 -4.26 12.93
CA ALA A 154 -21.04 -5.50 13.37
C ALA A 154 -22.51 -5.29 13.80
N GLY A 155 -23.29 -6.36 13.76
CA GLY A 155 -24.68 -6.34 14.16
C GLY A 155 -24.88 -6.21 15.66
N ASN A 156 -26.15 -6.13 16.08
CA ASN A 156 -26.56 -6.03 17.49
C ASN A 156 -26.00 -4.80 18.23
N GLY A 157 -25.77 -3.69 17.51
CA GLY A 157 -25.36 -2.40 18.08
C GLY A 157 -23.92 -2.37 18.59
N ARG A 158 -23.07 -3.27 18.11
CA ARG A 158 -21.67 -3.39 18.51
C ARG A 158 -20.74 -2.95 17.39
N LEU A 159 -19.50 -2.63 17.77
CA LEU A 159 -18.45 -2.31 16.81
C LEU A 159 -17.89 -3.58 16.17
N GLY A 160 -17.43 -3.44 14.92
CA GLY A 160 -16.80 -4.49 14.14
C GLY A 160 -15.29 -4.47 14.33
N ASP A 161 -14.69 -5.65 14.26
CA ASP A 161 -13.25 -5.83 14.35
C ASP A 161 -12.55 -5.60 12.99
N LEU A 162 -11.28 -5.25 13.06
CA LEU A 162 -10.45 -4.85 11.93
C LEU A 162 -10.02 -6.01 11.02
N HIS A 163 -10.11 -7.27 11.48
CA HIS A 163 -9.46 -8.39 10.80
C HIS A 163 -10.17 -8.79 9.50
N GLU A 164 -11.51 -8.75 9.49
CA GLU A 164 -12.28 -9.18 8.34
C GLU A 164 -13.43 -8.25 7.97
N PHE A 165 -13.49 -7.97 6.67
CA PHE A 165 -14.67 -7.47 5.98
C PHE A 165 -14.70 -8.07 4.59
N ARG A 166 -15.60 -9.04 4.38
CA ARG A 166 -15.73 -9.74 3.10
C ARG A 166 -17.18 -9.80 2.64
N ILE A 167 -17.44 -9.37 1.42
CA ILE A 167 -18.75 -9.48 0.77
C ILE A 167 -18.88 -10.88 0.17
N THR A 168 -19.96 -11.57 0.49
CA THR A 168 -20.28 -12.91 -0.03
C THR A 168 -20.93 -12.83 -1.41
N GLU A 169 -20.99 -13.97 -2.12
CA GLU A 169 -21.73 -14.08 -3.38
C GLU A 169 -23.24 -13.80 -3.22
N ASP A 170 -23.78 -14.01 -2.02
CA ASP A 170 -25.18 -13.74 -1.67
C ASP A 170 -25.47 -12.24 -1.46
N GLY A 171 -24.43 -11.38 -1.48
CA GLY A 171 -24.57 -9.95 -1.18
C GLY A 171 -24.74 -9.67 0.31
N THR A 172 -24.16 -10.49 1.17
CA THR A 172 -24.05 -10.26 2.62
C THR A 172 -22.60 -9.91 2.96
N ALA A 173 -22.34 -9.46 4.19
CA ALA A 173 -20.98 -9.22 4.67
C ALA A 173 -20.61 -10.18 5.79
N LEU A 174 -19.42 -10.78 5.70
CA LEU A 174 -18.74 -11.45 6.79
C LEU A 174 -17.88 -10.44 7.52
N VAL A 175 -18.09 -10.32 8.82
CA VAL A 175 -17.37 -9.38 9.69
C VAL A 175 -16.96 -10.08 10.99
N THR A 176 -15.81 -9.73 11.53
CA THR A 176 -15.35 -10.22 12.83
C THR A 176 -15.75 -9.28 13.96
N GLN A 177 -15.75 -9.80 15.19
CA GLN A 177 -16.03 -9.07 16.42
C GLN A 177 -15.35 -9.77 17.59
N TYR A 178 -15.02 -9.02 18.64
CA TYR A 178 -14.61 -9.59 19.92
C TYR A 178 -15.65 -9.28 21.01
N ARG A 179 -15.99 -10.28 21.82
CA ARG A 179 -16.91 -10.12 22.96
C ARG A 179 -16.19 -10.31 24.28
N TYR A 180 -16.33 -9.30 25.14
CA TYR A 180 -15.79 -9.37 26.50
C TYR A 180 -16.72 -10.15 27.41
N GLU A 181 -16.32 -11.36 27.82
CA GLU A 181 -17.18 -12.26 28.59
C GLU A 181 -16.43 -12.98 29.70
N LYS A 182 -17.17 -13.69 30.57
CA LYS A 182 -16.59 -14.55 31.59
C LYS A 182 -16.40 -15.96 31.03
N GLY A 183 -15.15 -16.37 30.85
CA GLY A 183 -14.79 -17.73 30.48
C GLY A 183 -14.61 -18.63 31.70
N GLN A 184 -14.96 -19.90 31.56
CA GLN A 184 -14.55 -21.00 32.43
C GLN A 184 -13.15 -21.47 32.02
N TRP A 185 -12.26 -21.54 33.00
CA TRP A 185 -10.89 -21.99 32.87
C TRP A 185 -10.81 -23.34 33.56
N GLY A 186 -10.32 -24.37 32.87
CA GLY A 186 -10.27 -25.73 33.41
C GLY A 186 -9.55 -25.85 34.77
N ASP A 187 -9.77 -26.99 35.43
CA ASP A 187 -9.47 -27.25 36.85
C ASP A 187 -8.00 -27.05 37.27
N GLU A 188 -7.06 -27.04 36.33
CA GLU A 188 -5.62 -26.82 36.58
C GLU A 188 -5.26 -25.32 36.72
N SER A 189 -6.18 -24.41 36.42
CA SER A 189 -5.98 -22.98 36.61
C SER A 189 -6.18 -22.58 38.09
N PRO A 190 -5.33 -21.69 38.65
CA PRO A 190 -5.52 -21.14 40.00
C PRO A 190 -6.86 -20.43 40.23
N LYS A 191 -7.62 -20.17 39.17
CA LYS A 191 -9.01 -19.73 39.19
C LYS A 191 -9.80 -20.50 38.12
N PRO A 192 -10.93 -21.16 38.47
CA PRO A 192 -11.77 -21.87 37.50
C PRO A 192 -12.59 -20.93 36.61
N GLN A 193 -12.60 -19.62 36.89
CA GLN A 193 -13.29 -18.60 36.10
C GLN A 193 -12.41 -17.37 35.93
N GLY A 194 -12.47 -16.78 34.74
CA GLY A 194 -11.73 -15.58 34.35
C GLY A 194 -12.48 -14.80 33.28
N TYR A 195 -11.77 -13.91 32.60
CA TYR A 195 -12.32 -13.08 31.53
C TYR A 195 -11.68 -13.43 30.19
N ILE A 196 -12.47 -13.42 29.13
CA ILE A 196 -12.02 -13.73 27.77
C ILE A 196 -12.45 -12.65 26.81
N TRP A 197 -11.68 -12.55 25.73
CA TRP A 197 -12.10 -11.91 24.50
C TRP A 197 -12.53 -13.04 23.55
N ASP A 198 -13.82 -13.32 23.51
CA ASP A 198 -14.37 -14.33 22.62
C ASP A 198 -14.35 -13.82 21.18
N SER A 199 -13.73 -14.61 20.30
CA SER A 199 -13.69 -14.32 18.87
C SER A 199 -15.01 -14.71 18.24
N VAL A 200 -15.68 -13.74 17.64
CA VAL A 200 -16.97 -13.88 16.99
C VAL A 200 -16.84 -13.51 15.53
N PHE A 201 -17.59 -14.20 14.66
CA PHE A 201 -17.90 -13.65 13.34
C PHE A 201 -19.40 -13.63 13.12
N GLN A 202 -19.83 -12.71 12.25
CA GLN A 202 -21.20 -12.58 11.82
C GLN A 202 -21.27 -12.57 10.30
N GLU A 203 -22.32 -13.19 9.76
CA GLU A 203 -22.84 -12.83 8.44
C GLU A 203 -23.98 -11.84 8.62
N ILE A 204 -23.90 -10.68 7.97
CA ILE A 204 -24.87 -9.61 8.10
C ILE A 204 -25.40 -9.15 6.74
N ASP A 205 -26.66 -8.74 6.71
CA ASP A 205 -27.21 -7.98 5.58
C ASP A 205 -26.68 -6.54 5.63
N ILE A 206 -26.02 -6.09 4.56
CA ILE A 206 -25.31 -4.80 4.50
C ILE A 206 -26.26 -3.61 4.63
N GLU A 207 -27.49 -3.70 4.11
CA GLU A 207 -28.42 -2.57 4.07
C GLU A 207 -29.20 -2.39 5.38
N SER A 208 -29.65 -3.49 5.97
CA SER A 208 -30.42 -3.48 7.21
C SER A 208 -29.55 -3.62 8.46
N ASN A 209 -28.29 -4.03 8.31
CA ASN A 209 -27.38 -4.41 9.39
C ASN A 209 -27.94 -5.54 10.27
N THR A 210 -28.79 -6.40 9.69
CA THR A 210 -29.39 -7.56 10.37
C THR A 210 -28.39 -8.70 10.41
N VAL A 211 -28.20 -9.31 11.58
CA VAL A 211 -27.40 -10.53 11.74
C VAL A 211 -28.16 -11.73 11.21
N LEU A 212 -27.59 -12.40 10.21
CA LEU A 212 -28.12 -13.60 9.58
C LEU A 212 -27.52 -14.87 10.19
N PHE A 213 -26.25 -14.79 10.60
CA PHE A 213 -25.51 -15.86 11.25
C PHE A 213 -24.52 -15.27 12.25
N GLU A 214 -24.29 -15.96 13.37
CA GLU A 214 -23.30 -15.59 14.39
C GLU A 214 -22.68 -16.85 14.97
N TRP A 215 -21.36 -16.84 15.10
CA TRP A 215 -20.58 -17.96 15.63
C TRP A 215 -19.57 -17.46 16.65
N HIS A 216 -19.37 -18.26 17.70
CA HIS A 216 -18.57 -17.92 18.87
C HIS A 216 -17.47 -18.95 19.08
N ALA A 217 -16.21 -18.54 19.07
CA ALA A 217 -15.09 -19.46 19.28
C ALA A 217 -15.19 -20.21 20.63
N TYR A 218 -15.71 -19.55 21.65
CA TYR A 218 -15.82 -20.11 22.99
C TYR A 218 -16.74 -21.33 23.09
N ASP A 219 -17.72 -21.46 22.19
CA ASP A 219 -18.61 -22.62 22.14
C ASP A 219 -17.92 -23.88 21.56
N HIS A 220 -16.79 -23.69 20.87
CA HIS A 220 -16.15 -24.74 20.08
C HIS A 220 -14.73 -25.10 20.54
N PHE A 221 -14.06 -24.24 21.31
CA PHE A 221 -12.66 -24.43 21.69
C PHE A 221 -12.43 -24.35 23.19
N ASP A 222 -11.66 -25.31 23.72
CA ASP A 222 -11.13 -25.23 25.08
C ASP A 222 -10.00 -24.21 25.14
N ILE A 223 -10.24 -23.10 25.83
CA ILE A 223 -9.32 -21.96 26.00
C ILE A 223 -7.95 -22.37 26.58
N ASN A 224 -7.86 -23.49 27.31
CA ASN A 224 -6.62 -23.99 27.89
C ASN A 224 -5.68 -24.63 26.85
N THR A 225 -6.22 -24.99 25.68
CA THR A 225 -5.46 -25.72 24.65
C THR A 225 -4.84 -24.83 23.59
N SER A 226 -5.11 -23.52 23.66
CA SER A 226 -4.48 -22.49 22.82
C SER A 226 -2.95 -22.54 22.90
N ASP A 227 -2.29 -22.30 21.77
CA ASP A 227 -0.82 -22.20 21.68
C ASP A 227 -0.30 -20.82 22.12
N PHE A 228 -1.19 -19.85 22.33
CA PHE A 228 -0.84 -18.58 22.96
C PHE A 228 -1.24 -18.61 24.44
N PRO A 229 -0.32 -18.94 25.36
CA PRO A 229 -0.68 -19.10 26.77
C PRO A 229 -1.18 -17.80 27.37
N SER A 230 -2.17 -17.87 28.27
CA SER A 230 -2.77 -16.68 28.87
C SER A 230 -1.81 -15.80 29.66
N GLY A 231 -0.76 -16.38 30.25
CA GLY A 231 0.10 -15.69 31.19
C GLY A 231 -0.72 -15.01 32.31
N SER A 232 -0.59 -13.69 32.41
CA SER A 232 -1.31 -12.83 33.37
C SER A 232 -2.68 -12.33 32.87
N THR A 233 -3.04 -12.59 31.61
CA THR A 233 -4.37 -12.26 31.07
C THR A 233 -5.44 -13.23 31.59
N GLY A 234 -6.70 -12.84 31.43
CA GLY A 234 -7.90 -13.45 31.99
C GLY A 234 -8.13 -13.26 33.48
N ARG A 235 -7.21 -12.62 34.21
CA ARG A 235 -7.22 -12.58 35.69
C ARG A 235 -8.07 -11.46 36.29
N THR A 236 -8.33 -10.38 35.53
CA THR A 236 -9.09 -9.21 35.98
C THR A 236 -10.10 -8.78 34.92
N GLN A 237 -11.08 -7.96 35.30
CA GLN A 237 -12.09 -7.43 34.38
C GLN A 237 -11.53 -6.44 33.33
N PHE A 238 -10.23 -6.15 33.36
CA PHE A 238 -9.55 -5.25 32.42
C PHE A 238 -8.48 -5.97 31.60
N SER A 239 -8.41 -7.30 31.73
CA SER A 239 -7.37 -8.10 31.08
C SER A 239 -7.98 -9.37 30.53
N GLY A 240 -8.91 -9.27 29.57
CA GLY A 240 -9.45 -10.45 28.90
C GLY A 240 -8.36 -11.26 28.23
N TYR A 241 -8.50 -12.59 28.24
CA TYR A 241 -7.62 -13.48 27.49
C TYR A 241 -8.20 -13.72 26.09
N ASP A 242 -7.44 -13.33 25.08
CA ASP A 242 -7.70 -13.68 23.69
C ASP A 242 -7.08 -15.05 23.40
N PHE A 243 -7.92 -16.08 23.38
CA PHE A 243 -7.48 -17.47 23.28
C PHE A 243 -7.50 -18.00 21.84
N PHE A 244 -8.35 -17.43 20.98
CA PHE A 244 -8.61 -17.93 19.62
C PHE A 244 -7.99 -17.06 18.54
N HIS A 245 -8.11 -15.74 18.67
CA HIS A 245 -7.62 -14.73 17.73
C HIS A 245 -7.99 -15.03 16.27
N ILE A 246 -9.26 -14.79 15.93
CA ILE A 246 -9.78 -14.89 14.58
C ILE A 246 -9.16 -13.83 13.68
N ASN A 247 -8.71 -14.20 12.48
CA ASN A 247 -8.10 -13.22 11.57
C ASN A 247 -8.54 -13.31 10.10
N SER A 248 -9.36 -14.29 9.76
CA SER A 248 -10.02 -14.36 8.46
C SER A 248 -11.24 -15.26 8.50
N VAL A 249 -12.24 -14.91 7.68
CA VAL A 249 -13.46 -15.68 7.43
C VAL A 249 -13.77 -15.68 5.94
N ASP A 250 -14.02 -16.85 5.38
CA ASP A 250 -14.51 -17.04 4.02
C ASP A 250 -15.79 -17.89 4.02
N LYS A 251 -16.59 -17.79 2.96
CA LYS A 251 -17.84 -18.55 2.82
C LYS A 251 -17.87 -19.22 1.44
N ASP A 252 -18.29 -20.47 1.40
CA ASP A 252 -18.46 -21.20 0.14
C ASP A 252 -19.91 -21.21 -0.35
N ALA A 253 -20.11 -21.78 -1.54
CA ALA A 253 -21.43 -21.92 -2.15
C ALA A 253 -22.37 -22.90 -1.43
N LEU A 254 -21.88 -23.70 -0.48
CA LEU A 254 -22.72 -24.57 0.37
C LEU A 254 -23.31 -23.80 1.56
N GLY A 255 -22.82 -22.58 1.80
CA GLY A 255 -23.19 -21.74 2.93
C GLY A 255 -22.37 -22.02 4.18
N ASN A 256 -21.26 -22.73 4.07
CA ASN A 256 -20.37 -23.05 5.18
C ASN A 256 -19.21 -22.06 5.24
N TYR A 257 -18.58 -21.97 6.41
CA TYR A 257 -17.59 -20.95 6.70
C TYR A 257 -16.21 -21.54 6.92
N LEU A 258 -15.18 -20.92 6.35
CA LEU A 258 -13.79 -21.22 6.60
C LEU A 258 -13.21 -20.14 7.50
N LEU A 259 -12.65 -20.51 8.66
CA LEU A 259 -12.11 -19.57 9.63
C LEU A 259 -10.65 -19.88 9.94
N SER A 260 -9.83 -18.85 10.10
CA SER A 260 -8.46 -18.99 10.58
C SER A 260 -8.35 -18.58 12.04
N SER A 261 -7.76 -19.45 12.84
CA SER A 261 -7.33 -19.15 14.21
C SER A 261 -5.82 -19.02 14.27
N ARG A 262 -5.35 -17.82 14.60
CA ARG A 262 -3.92 -17.58 14.80
C ARG A 262 -3.38 -18.38 15.99
N TYR A 263 -4.14 -18.48 17.07
CA TYR A 263 -3.67 -19.02 18.35
C TYR A 263 -3.90 -20.51 18.55
N TYR A 264 -4.70 -21.14 17.70
CA TYR A 264 -4.74 -22.61 17.56
C TYR A 264 -3.94 -23.12 16.36
N GLN A 265 -3.33 -22.19 15.60
CA GLN A 265 -2.51 -22.48 14.42
C GLN A 265 -3.22 -23.41 13.44
N CYS A 266 -4.50 -23.12 13.19
CA CYS A 266 -5.37 -23.97 12.39
C CYS A 266 -6.37 -23.16 11.56
N VAL A 267 -6.87 -23.84 10.52
CA VAL A 267 -8.03 -23.40 9.75
C VAL A 267 -9.17 -24.39 10.02
N ILE A 268 -10.36 -23.89 10.33
CA ILE A 268 -11.54 -24.71 10.56
C ILE A 268 -12.62 -24.44 9.54
N TYR A 269 -13.43 -25.45 9.29
CA TYR A 269 -14.59 -25.35 8.42
C TYR A 269 -15.86 -25.68 9.22
N VAL A 270 -16.80 -24.74 9.24
CA VAL A 270 -17.98 -24.73 10.10
C VAL A 270 -19.22 -24.83 9.24
N ASP A 271 -20.14 -25.71 9.63
CA ASP A 271 -21.45 -25.84 9.00
C ASP A 271 -22.30 -24.59 9.27
N GLY A 272 -22.78 -23.94 8.21
CA GLY A 272 -23.54 -22.69 8.33
C GLY A 272 -24.98 -22.84 8.79
N LYS A 273 -25.42 -24.06 9.16
CA LYS A 273 -26.77 -24.34 9.68
C LYS A 273 -26.73 -24.90 11.09
N THR A 274 -25.77 -25.75 11.40
CA THR A 274 -25.66 -26.42 12.71
C THR A 274 -24.63 -25.78 13.64
N ASN A 275 -23.81 -24.87 13.14
CA ASN A 275 -22.62 -24.31 13.81
C ASN A 275 -21.53 -25.35 14.11
N GLU A 276 -21.67 -26.60 13.68
CA GLU A 276 -20.69 -27.64 14.01
C GLU A 276 -19.40 -27.49 13.20
N THR A 277 -18.25 -27.71 13.84
CA THR A 277 -16.97 -27.84 13.13
C THR A 277 -16.95 -29.15 12.35
N LEU A 278 -16.90 -29.06 11.03
CA LEU A 278 -16.89 -30.19 10.11
C LEU A 278 -15.51 -30.84 10.01
N TRP A 279 -14.47 -30.02 9.93
CA TRP A 279 -13.07 -30.47 9.98
C TRP A 279 -12.14 -29.33 10.37
N GLN A 280 -10.91 -29.69 10.75
CA GLN A 280 -9.82 -28.77 11.04
C GLN A 280 -8.57 -29.16 10.25
N LEU A 281 -7.94 -28.18 9.61
CA LEU A 281 -6.62 -28.29 8.97
C LEU A 281 -5.57 -27.63 9.88
N GLY A 282 -4.51 -28.38 10.20
CA GLY A 282 -3.44 -27.90 11.08
C GLY A 282 -3.80 -27.89 12.57
N GLY A 283 -2.88 -27.41 13.40
CA GLY A 283 -3.00 -27.41 14.86
C GLY A 283 -3.08 -28.82 15.48
N LYS A 284 -3.42 -28.87 16.78
CA LYS A 284 -3.43 -30.11 17.57
C LYS A 284 -4.56 -31.08 17.20
N ALA A 285 -5.66 -30.59 16.65
CA ALA A 285 -6.86 -31.36 16.29
C ALA A 285 -7.01 -31.56 14.77
N ASN A 286 -5.90 -31.57 14.04
CA ASN A 286 -5.88 -31.73 12.59
C ASN A 286 -6.59 -33.02 12.12
N SER A 287 -7.45 -32.86 11.11
CA SER A 287 -8.28 -33.92 10.52
C SER A 287 -7.66 -34.57 9.27
N PHE A 288 -6.57 -34.01 8.73
CA PHE A 288 -6.02 -34.39 7.43
C PHE A 288 -4.73 -35.23 7.51
N THR A 289 -4.59 -36.23 6.66
CA THR A 289 -3.28 -36.84 6.40
C THR A 289 -2.46 -35.92 5.49
N ASP A 290 -1.33 -35.44 5.99
CA ASP A 290 -0.40 -34.60 5.22
C ASP A 290 0.41 -35.45 4.22
N LEU A 291 0.37 -35.07 2.94
CA LEU A 291 1.07 -35.73 1.84
C LEU A 291 2.33 -34.96 1.39
N SER A 292 2.77 -33.98 2.17
CA SER A 292 3.88 -33.06 1.90
C SER A 292 4.88 -32.99 3.05
N GLY A 293 5.00 -34.06 3.84
CA GLY A 293 6.01 -34.16 4.91
C GLY A 293 5.76 -33.19 6.08
N GLY A 294 4.51 -32.80 6.30
CA GLY A 294 4.08 -31.83 7.31
C GLY A 294 3.97 -30.39 6.79
N GLN A 295 4.38 -30.13 5.54
CA GLN A 295 4.37 -28.78 4.98
C GLN A 295 2.96 -28.23 4.73
N ALA A 296 1.95 -29.10 4.63
CA ALA A 296 0.56 -28.71 4.43
C ALA A 296 -0.20 -28.50 5.77
N THR A 297 0.27 -29.08 6.88
CA THR A 297 -0.44 -29.01 8.17
C THR A 297 0.35 -28.38 9.31
N LYS A 298 1.64 -28.06 9.14
CA LYS A 298 2.50 -27.44 10.18
C LYS A 298 2.78 -25.95 9.92
N PHE A 299 1.84 -25.24 9.29
CA PHE A 299 1.85 -23.78 9.30
C PHE A 299 1.52 -23.26 10.70
N GLY A 300 1.87 -22.02 11.00
CA GLY A 300 1.64 -21.45 12.32
C GLY A 300 1.47 -19.95 12.32
N TRP A 301 0.65 -19.46 13.26
CA TRP A 301 0.34 -18.04 13.43
C TRP A 301 -0.23 -17.38 12.16
N GLN A 302 -0.82 -18.18 11.28
CA GLN A 302 -1.18 -17.87 9.90
C GLN A 302 -2.30 -16.85 9.79
N HIS A 303 -2.37 -16.17 8.65
CA HIS A 303 -3.40 -15.19 8.31
C HIS A 303 -4.01 -15.48 6.93
N ASP A 304 -5.16 -14.84 6.70
CA ASP A 304 -5.81 -14.73 5.38
C ASP A 304 -6.07 -16.09 4.69
N ALA A 305 -6.69 -17.02 5.43
CA ALA A 305 -7.09 -18.30 4.88
C ALA A 305 -8.31 -18.13 3.96
N ARG A 306 -8.18 -18.56 2.71
CA ARG A 306 -9.22 -18.44 1.66
C ARG A 306 -9.41 -19.75 0.93
N TRP A 307 -10.64 -20.01 0.50
CA TRP A 307 -10.87 -21.04 -0.50
C TRP A 307 -10.20 -20.64 -1.82
N THR A 308 -9.65 -21.62 -2.54
CA THR A 308 -9.36 -21.44 -3.96
C THR A 308 -10.67 -21.24 -4.71
N SER A 309 -10.64 -20.53 -5.84
CA SER A 309 -11.86 -20.24 -6.61
C SER A 309 -12.60 -21.49 -7.09
N ASP A 310 -11.88 -22.59 -7.32
CA ASP A 310 -12.44 -23.90 -7.65
C ASP A 310 -12.80 -24.76 -6.43
N HIS A 311 -12.58 -24.25 -5.21
CA HIS A 311 -12.79 -24.91 -3.92
C HIS A 311 -12.05 -26.26 -3.79
N SER A 312 -10.98 -26.46 -4.56
CA SER A 312 -10.13 -27.67 -4.49
C SER A 312 -9.05 -27.59 -3.40
N GLY A 313 -8.89 -26.43 -2.77
CA GLY A 313 -7.88 -26.19 -1.77
C GLY A 313 -8.05 -24.88 -1.03
N ILE A 314 -7.04 -24.56 -0.22
CA ILE A 314 -6.95 -23.35 0.58
C ILE A 314 -5.66 -22.62 0.25
N THR A 315 -5.72 -21.30 0.19
CA THR A 315 -4.53 -20.43 0.23
C THR A 315 -4.45 -19.73 1.57
N LEU A 316 -3.24 -19.55 2.11
CA LEU A 316 -3.01 -18.82 3.36
C LEU A 316 -1.62 -18.18 3.37
N PHE A 317 -1.45 -17.18 4.23
CA PHE A 317 -0.15 -16.63 4.59
C PHE A 317 0.34 -17.30 5.89
N ASP A 318 1.35 -18.17 5.77
CA ASP A 318 2.00 -18.88 6.87
C ASP A 318 3.09 -17.98 7.47
N ASN A 319 2.76 -17.32 8.57
CA ASN A 319 3.69 -16.46 9.29
C ASN A 319 4.88 -17.27 9.82
N GLY A 320 4.63 -18.46 10.38
CA GLY A 320 5.64 -19.32 11.01
C GLY A 320 6.36 -18.69 12.21
N ALA A 321 5.89 -17.53 12.68
CA ALA A 321 6.53 -16.71 13.69
C ALA A 321 5.49 -15.95 14.52
N ARG A 322 5.88 -15.58 15.75
CA ARG A 322 5.12 -14.67 16.61
C ARG A 322 6.07 -13.77 17.38
N TYR A 323 5.52 -12.73 18.01
CA TYR A 323 6.25 -11.83 18.88
C TYR A 323 6.95 -12.57 20.03
N ASP A 324 8.08 -12.01 20.47
CA ASP A 324 8.86 -12.41 21.64
C ASP A 324 9.46 -13.83 21.62
N LEU A 325 9.22 -14.60 20.55
CA LEU A 325 9.82 -15.91 20.35
C LEU A 325 10.74 -15.89 19.12
N LYS A 326 11.78 -16.70 19.19
CA LYS A 326 12.59 -16.99 18.01
C LYS A 326 11.69 -17.72 16.97
N PRO A 327 11.66 -17.29 15.70
CA PRO A 327 10.98 -18.01 14.64
C PRO A 327 11.53 -19.45 14.49
N ASP A 328 10.63 -20.40 14.24
CA ASP A 328 10.97 -21.80 13.93
C ASP A 328 11.10 -22.04 12.41
N VAL A 329 10.97 -20.98 11.61
CA VAL A 329 11.09 -20.97 10.15
C VAL A 329 12.13 -19.93 9.71
N ASP A 330 12.72 -20.14 8.54
CA ASP A 330 13.70 -19.20 7.96
C ASP A 330 13.02 -18.02 7.23
N ALA A 331 11.75 -18.17 6.84
CA ALA A 331 10.96 -17.14 6.15
C ALA A 331 9.46 -17.39 6.37
N SER A 332 8.66 -16.33 6.39
CA SER A 332 7.21 -16.45 6.19
C SER A 332 6.91 -16.75 4.72
N ARG A 333 5.79 -17.42 4.45
CA ARG A 333 5.46 -17.90 3.10
C ARG A 333 3.99 -17.83 2.79
N GLY A 334 3.65 -17.67 1.51
CA GLY A 334 2.32 -17.97 1.00
C GLY A 334 2.24 -19.45 0.64
N VAL A 335 1.14 -20.13 0.97
CA VAL A 335 0.98 -21.56 0.68
C VAL A 335 -0.36 -21.81 0.01
N HIS A 336 -0.32 -22.55 -1.09
CA HIS A 336 -1.51 -23.16 -1.71
C HIS A 336 -1.53 -24.65 -1.33
N ILE A 337 -2.54 -25.04 -0.55
CA ILE A 337 -2.76 -26.41 -0.05
C ILE A 337 -3.97 -26.99 -0.78
N ALA A 338 -3.77 -28.07 -1.55
CA ALA A 338 -4.89 -28.83 -2.09
C ALA A 338 -5.47 -29.77 -1.03
N LEU A 339 -6.79 -29.93 -1.06
CA LEU A 339 -7.54 -30.77 -0.14
C LEU A 339 -8.30 -31.86 -0.90
N ASP A 340 -8.20 -33.09 -0.42
CA ASP A 340 -9.16 -34.14 -0.74
C ASP A 340 -10.06 -34.35 0.48
N LEU A 341 -11.25 -33.77 0.45
CA LEU A 341 -12.22 -33.84 1.56
C LEU A 341 -12.87 -35.22 1.70
N LYS A 342 -12.71 -36.13 0.72
CA LYS A 342 -13.23 -37.50 0.82
C LYS A 342 -12.19 -38.42 1.45
N ALA A 343 -10.94 -38.31 1.01
CA ALA A 343 -9.82 -39.06 1.57
C ALA A 343 -9.27 -38.42 2.86
N MET A 344 -9.70 -37.19 3.18
CA MET A 344 -9.15 -36.36 4.25
C MET A 344 -7.63 -36.24 4.15
N THR A 345 -7.14 -35.81 2.98
CA THR A 345 -5.71 -35.59 2.74
C THR A 345 -5.41 -34.16 2.32
N ALA A 346 -4.24 -33.66 2.69
CA ALA A 346 -3.78 -32.32 2.36
C ALA A 346 -2.39 -32.37 1.72
N ALA A 347 -2.16 -31.60 0.66
CA ALA A 347 -0.89 -31.54 -0.04
C ALA A 347 -0.55 -30.11 -0.46
N VAL A 348 0.69 -29.67 -0.24
CA VAL A 348 1.18 -28.41 -0.78
C VAL A 348 1.25 -28.52 -2.31
N LYS A 349 0.53 -27.63 -2.99
CA LYS A 349 0.64 -27.44 -4.44
C LYS A 349 1.76 -26.47 -4.79
N GLN A 350 1.86 -25.39 -4.02
CA GLN A 350 2.89 -24.38 -4.20
C GLN A 350 3.19 -23.64 -2.89
N SER A 351 4.45 -23.23 -2.73
CA SER A 351 4.93 -22.39 -1.64
C SER A 351 5.68 -21.19 -2.22
N TYR A 352 5.35 -19.99 -1.77
CA TYR A 352 5.90 -18.73 -2.24
C TYR A 352 6.72 -18.07 -1.13
N VAL A 353 8.03 -17.87 -1.35
CA VAL A 353 8.97 -17.34 -0.36
C VAL A 353 9.69 -16.13 -0.93
N ASN A 354 9.73 -15.04 -0.16
CA ASN A 354 10.41 -13.81 -0.57
C ASN A 354 11.93 -14.08 -0.77
N PRO A 355 12.58 -13.52 -1.81
CA PRO A 355 14.02 -13.70 -2.05
C PRO A 355 14.96 -13.24 -0.92
N ARG A 356 14.49 -12.34 -0.03
CA ARG A 356 15.21 -11.87 1.17
C ARG A 356 14.78 -12.58 2.45
N ASN A 357 13.93 -13.60 2.37
CA ASN A 357 13.47 -14.37 3.52
C ASN A 357 12.80 -13.50 4.60
N ILE A 358 11.90 -12.60 4.20
CA ILE A 358 11.13 -11.80 5.17
C ILE A 358 10.36 -12.73 6.12
N ILE A 359 10.56 -12.53 7.42
CA ILE A 359 9.77 -13.15 8.48
C ILE A 359 8.83 -12.07 9.02
N SER A 360 7.54 -12.38 9.09
CA SER A 360 6.50 -11.51 9.64
C SER A 360 5.77 -12.18 10.79
N ALA A 361 5.90 -11.61 12.00
CA ALA A 361 5.35 -12.18 13.22
C ALA A 361 3.82 -12.12 13.34
N SER A 362 3.15 -11.33 12.49
CA SER A 362 1.69 -11.22 12.44
C SER A 362 1.20 -10.60 11.14
N GLN A 363 -0.12 -10.64 10.93
CA GLN A 363 -0.78 -10.08 9.75
C GLN A 363 -0.27 -10.76 8.46
N GLY A 364 -0.56 -10.16 7.31
CA GLY A 364 -0.15 -10.66 6.00
C GLY A 364 -1.32 -11.20 5.19
N SER A 365 -1.11 -11.29 3.88
CA SER A 365 -2.11 -11.72 2.92
C SER A 365 -1.51 -12.54 1.79
N MET A 366 -2.35 -13.38 1.18
CA MET A 366 -2.05 -14.05 -0.07
C MET A 366 -3.24 -13.87 -1.02
N GLN A 367 -3.00 -13.26 -2.17
CA GLN A 367 -4.01 -13.05 -3.20
C GLN A 367 -3.58 -13.71 -4.51
N THR A 368 -4.43 -14.57 -5.06
CA THR A 368 -4.29 -15.02 -6.46
C THR A 368 -4.90 -13.98 -7.38
N LEU A 369 -4.14 -13.50 -8.36
CA LEU A 369 -4.52 -12.46 -9.31
C LEU A 369 -5.21 -13.04 -10.54
N PRO A 370 -5.96 -12.25 -11.33
CA PRO A 370 -6.59 -12.70 -12.58
C PRO A 370 -5.61 -13.31 -13.60
N SER A 371 -4.34 -12.88 -13.58
CA SER A 371 -3.28 -13.45 -14.42
C SER A 371 -2.83 -14.86 -14.00
N GLY A 372 -3.23 -15.32 -12.81
CA GLY A 372 -2.70 -16.51 -12.14
C GLY A 372 -1.48 -16.22 -11.24
N ASN A 373 -0.88 -15.03 -11.34
CA ASN A 373 0.18 -14.62 -10.41
C ASN A 373 -0.34 -14.57 -8.96
N VAL A 374 0.57 -14.60 -8.01
CA VAL A 374 0.26 -14.54 -6.57
C VAL A 374 0.93 -13.32 -5.96
N LEU A 375 0.14 -12.48 -5.29
CA LEU A 375 0.65 -11.37 -4.49
C LEU A 375 0.67 -11.77 -3.01
N LEU A 376 1.83 -11.64 -2.37
CA LEU A 376 1.98 -11.74 -0.92
C LEU A 376 2.18 -10.37 -0.31
N GLY A 377 1.38 -10.04 0.71
CA GLY A 377 1.63 -8.90 1.60
C GLY A 377 2.23 -9.38 2.92
N TYR A 378 3.29 -8.73 3.40
CA TYR A 378 4.03 -9.17 4.59
C TYR A 378 3.56 -8.52 5.90
N GLY A 379 2.40 -7.87 5.90
CA GLY A 379 1.66 -7.50 7.11
C GLY A 379 2.44 -6.57 8.05
N TYR A 380 2.95 -7.15 9.15
CA TYR A 380 3.77 -6.45 10.16
C TYR A 380 5.00 -5.75 9.56
N ASN A 381 5.50 -6.25 8.44
CA ASN A 381 6.48 -5.56 7.61
C ASN A 381 5.76 -4.97 6.40
N ALA A 382 5.92 -3.67 6.15
CA ALA A 382 5.33 -2.99 5.02
C ALA A 382 6.03 -3.37 3.70
N ALA A 383 5.86 -4.61 3.26
CA ALA A 383 6.44 -5.16 2.04
C ALA A 383 5.43 -6.03 1.30
N TRP A 384 5.64 -6.22 0.00
CA TRP A 384 4.91 -7.19 -0.80
C TRP A 384 5.78 -7.76 -1.92
N THR A 385 5.42 -8.96 -2.35
CA THR A 385 6.08 -9.64 -3.47
C THR A 385 5.03 -10.28 -4.37
N GLU A 386 5.10 -10.02 -5.66
CA GLU A 386 4.31 -10.71 -6.68
C GLU A 386 5.13 -11.86 -7.26
N PHE A 387 4.53 -13.04 -7.38
CA PHE A 387 5.13 -14.26 -7.88
C PHE A 387 4.38 -14.78 -9.10
N ALA A 388 5.10 -15.41 -10.02
CA ALA A 388 4.48 -16.29 -11.01
C ALA A 388 3.91 -17.55 -10.33
N VAL A 389 3.02 -18.27 -11.02
CA VAL A 389 2.36 -19.50 -10.54
C VAL A 389 3.37 -20.56 -10.06
N ASP A 390 4.55 -20.62 -10.67
CA ASP A 390 5.60 -21.60 -10.36
C ASP A 390 6.50 -21.18 -9.17
N GLY A 391 6.27 -20.01 -8.58
CA GLY A 391 7.02 -19.51 -7.43
C GLY A 391 8.18 -18.58 -7.78
N GLU A 392 8.39 -18.24 -9.06
CA GLU A 392 9.34 -17.21 -9.46
C GLU A 392 8.90 -15.85 -8.88
N ALA A 393 9.72 -15.22 -8.04
CA ALA A 393 9.48 -13.84 -7.63
C ALA A 393 9.61 -12.92 -8.86
N LEU A 394 8.63 -12.06 -9.08
CA LEU A 394 8.54 -11.14 -10.23
C LEU A 394 8.85 -9.71 -9.79
N CYS A 395 8.09 -9.23 -8.82
CA CYS A 395 8.25 -7.89 -8.26
C CYS A 395 8.35 -7.96 -6.75
N ASP A 396 9.35 -7.31 -6.18
CA ASP A 396 9.57 -7.27 -4.74
C ASP A 396 9.75 -5.82 -4.31
N VAL A 397 8.90 -5.36 -3.39
CA VAL A 397 8.77 -3.95 -3.04
C VAL A 397 8.54 -3.82 -1.54
N HIS A 398 9.14 -2.80 -0.95
CA HIS A 398 8.80 -2.43 0.42
C HIS A 398 8.75 -0.92 0.65
N ILE A 399 8.07 -0.59 1.74
CA ILE A 399 7.96 0.70 2.37
C ILE A 399 8.75 0.62 3.67
N GLY A 400 9.40 1.72 4.01
CA GLY A 400 10.21 1.81 5.22
C GLY A 400 11.51 1.02 5.11
N SER A 401 12.50 1.43 5.89
CA SER A 401 13.82 0.81 5.86
C SER A 401 13.75 -0.64 6.33
N GLN A 402 14.48 -1.52 5.65
CA GLN A 402 14.59 -2.93 6.03
C GLN A 402 15.18 -3.10 7.44
N ASP A 403 16.08 -2.20 7.88
CA ASP A 403 16.60 -2.15 9.26
C ASP A 403 15.50 -1.88 10.32
N SER A 404 14.31 -1.42 9.90
CA SER A 404 13.14 -1.21 10.76
C SER A 404 12.09 -2.32 10.62
N PHE A 405 12.37 -3.39 9.87
CA PHE A 405 11.49 -4.55 9.85
C PHE A 405 11.43 -5.17 11.24
N ASN A 406 10.25 -5.69 11.57
CA ASN A 406 9.91 -6.28 12.86
C ASN A 406 9.97 -5.33 14.08
N THR A 407 10.03 -4.01 13.87
CA THR A 407 9.95 -3.04 14.98
C THR A 407 8.54 -2.47 15.18
N GLY A 408 7.66 -2.60 14.17
CA GLY A 408 6.33 -2.01 14.16
C GLY A 408 6.28 -0.57 13.62
N ALA A 409 7.41 -0.03 13.16
CA ALA A 409 7.52 1.33 12.64
C ALA A 409 6.59 1.62 11.46
N VAL A 410 6.54 0.68 10.49
CA VAL A 410 5.65 0.77 9.31
C VAL A 410 5.10 -0.60 8.97
N GLN A 411 3.78 -0.71 8.82
CA GLN A 411 3.06 -1.95 8.55
C GLN A 411 1.92 -1.71 7.55
N THR A 412 1.44 -2.77 6.89
CA THR A 412 0.37 -2.69 5.87
C THR A 412 -0.87 -3.53 6.22
N TYR A 413 -0.79 -4.40 7.23
CA TYR A 413 -1.78 -5.44 7.56
C TYR A 413 -2.07 -6.43 6.42
N LYS A 414 -2.70 -5.96 5.33
CA LYS A 414 -2.93 -6.68 4.07
C LYS A 414 -2.48 -5.78 2.90
N VAL A 415 -1.91 -6.38 1.86
CA VAL A 415 -1.68 -5.71 0.57
C VAL A 415 -2.48 -6.45 -0.47
N LEU A 416 -3.35 -5.73 -1.17
CA LEU A 416 -4.22 -6.28 -2.22
C LEU A 416 -3.95 -5.59 -3.55
N LYS A 417 -4.29 -6.24 -4.64
CA LYS A 417 -4.17 -5.70 -6.00
C LYS A 417 -5.46 -5.91 -6.78
N HIS A 418 -6.05 -4.81 -7.25
CA HIS A 418 -7.38 -4.80 -7.86
C HIS A 418 -7.48 -3.81 -9.01
N ALA A 419 -8.39 -4.12 -9.95
CA ALA A 419 -8.84 -3.14 -10.93
C ALA A 419 -9.71 -2.10 -10.23
N TRP A 420 -9.58 -0.83 -10.63
CA TRP A 420 -10.42 0.24 -10.12
C TRP A 420 -10.62 1.32 -11.18
N VAL A 421 -11.84 1.85 -11.29
CA VAL A 421 -12.16 3.00 -12.13
C VAL A 421 -12.61 4.13 -11.22
N GLY A 422 -11.78 5.15 -11.10
CA GLY A 422 -12.02 6.33 -10.29
C GLY A 422 -12.47 7.52 -11.14
N LEU A 423 -13.65 8.04 -10.82
CA LEU A 423 -14.34 9.14 -11.50
C LEU A 423 -14.64 10.27 -10.48
N PRO A 424 -13.63 10.90 -9.87
CA PRO A 424 -13.85 11.88 -8.82
C PRO A 424 -14.66 13.08 -9.32
N LEU A 425 -15.61 13.56 -8.51
CA LEU A 425 -16.39 14.77 -8.79
C LEU A 425 -15.64 16.07 -8.50
N THR A 426 -14.45 15.97 -7.90
CA THR A 426 -13.55 17.12 -7.70
C THR A 426 -12.99 17.60 -9.04
N LYS A 427 -12.49 18.84 -9.09
CA LYS A 427 -11.75 19.33 -10.24
C LYS A 427 -10.28 18.92 -10.15
N PRO A 428 -9.57 18.74 -11.28
CA PRO A 428 -8.11 18.67 -11.25
C PRO A 428 -7.53 19.95 -10.64
N LYS A 429 -6.37 19.82 -10.00
CA LYS A 429 -5.66 20.95 -9.39
C LYS A 429 -4.42 21.30 -10.21
N ALA A 430 -4.11 22.58 -10.22
CA ALA A 430 -2.91 23.13 -10.83
C ALA A 430 -2.28 24.15 -9.89
N GLU A 431 -0.96 24.16 -9.80
CA GLU A 431 -0.19 25.16 -9.07
C GLU A 431 1.00 25.59 -9.91
N PHE A 432 1.38 26.87 -9.83
CA PHE A 432 2.55 27.40 -10.52
C PHE A 432 3.61 27.82 -9.50
N VAL A 433 4.81 27.24 -9.58
CA VAL A 433 5.92 27.51 -8.68
C VAL A 433 7.22 27.58 -9.49
N ASP A 434 7.92 28.73 -9.43
CA ASP A 434 9.26 28.91 -10.01
C ASP A 434 9.42 28.43 -11.48
N GLY A 435 8.41 28.68 -12.33
CA GLY A 435 8.43 28.29 -13.75
C GLY A 435 7.88 26.89 -14.03
N TRP A 436 7.50 26.15 -12.99
CA TRP A 436 6.89 24.83 -13.09
C TRP A 436 5.38 24.91 -12.88
N VAL A 437 4.65 24.14 -13.67
CA VAL A 437 3.24 23.82 -13.46
C VAL A 437 3.17 22.43 -12.87
N HIS A 438 2.63 22.34 -11.66
CA HIS A 438 2.30 21.08 -11.00
C HIS A 438 0.82 20.81 -11.21
N MET A 439 0.46 19.58 -11.56
CA MET A 439 -0.93 19.19 -11.79
C MET A 439 -1.23 17.78 -11.30
N SER A 440 -2.39 17.61 -10.67
CA SER A 440 -2.87 16.32 -10.18
C SER A 440 -4.40 16.26 -10.17
N TRP A 441 -4.95 15.05 -10.06
CA TRP A 441 -6.37 14.85 -9.84
C TRP A 441 -6.58 13.58 -9.01
N ASN A 442 -6.79 13.77 -7.71
CA ASN A 442 -6.87 12.69 -6.74
C ASN A 442 -7.97 11.69 -7.10
N GLY A 443 -7.56 10.47 -7.50
CA GLY A 443 -8.44 9.38 -7.87
C GLY A 443 -8.93 9.34 -9.32
N ALA A 444 -8.52 10.25 -10.21
CA ALA A 444 -8.93 10.19 -11.61
C ALA A 444 -8.09 9.16 -12.39
N THR A 445 -8.54 7.90 -12.43
CA THR A 445 -7.79 6.78 -13.05
C THR A 445 -7.77 6.84 -14.58
N GLU A 446 -8.78 7.50 -15.15
CA GLU A 446 -9.00 7.61 -16.60
C GLU A 446 -8.16 8.72 -17.25
N VAL A 447 -7.51 9.60 -16.47
CA VAL A 447 -6.63 10.64 -17.03
C VAL A 447 -5.31 10.00 -17.48
N LYS A 448 -4.99 10.11 -18.77
CA LYS A 448 -3.72 9.67 -19.37
C LYS A 448 -2.83 10.83 -19.78
N LYS A 449 -3.43 11.99 -20.08
CA LYS A 449 -2.72 13.19 -20.53
C LYS A 449 -3.25 14.45 -19.88
N TRP A 450 -2.42 15.49 -19.94
CA TRP A 450 -2.74 16.82 -19.49
C TRP A 450 -2.63 17.83 -20.63
N ILE A 451 -3.63 18.70 -20.74
CA ILE A 451 -3.52 19.92 -21.54
C ILE A 451 -3.37 21.11 -20.61
N VAL A 452 -2.26 21.82 -20.69
CA VAL A 452 -2.03 23.11 -20.03
C VAL A 452 -2.47 24.22 -20.98
N GLN A 453 -3.53 24.93 -20.63
CA GLN A 453 -4.03 26.08 -21.40
C GLN A 453 -3.66 27.38 -20.71
N GLY A 454 -3.31 28.39 -21.50
CA GLY A 454 -2.98 29.72 -21.02
C GLY A 454 -4.01 30.78 -21.36
N GLY A 455 -4.23 31.73 -20.44
CA GLY A 455 -5.14 32.86 -20.60
C GLY A 455 -4.56 34.17 -20.06
N ASN A 456 -5.28 35.28 -20.31
CA ASN A 456 -4.93 36.62 -19.84
C ASN A 456 -5.83 37.14 -18.70
N SER A 457 -6.85 36.39 -18.33
CA SER A 457 -7.88 36.76 -17.36
C SER A 457 -8.24 35.55 -16.49
N THR A 458 -8.86 35.77 -15.33
CA THR A 458 -9.52 34.70 -14.57
C THR A 458 -10.95 34.43 -15.03
N LEU A 459 -11.53 35.34 -15.82
CA LEU A 459 -12.89 35.18 -16.36
C LEU A 459 -12.86 34.19 -17.53
N LEU A 460 -13.35 32.97 -17.27
CA LEU A 460 -13.49 31.92 -18.27
C LEU A 460 -14.61 32.27 -19.26
N ASP A 461 -14.23 32.62 -20.50
CA ASP A 461 -15.14 32.77 -21.63
C ASP A 461 -14.75 31.81 -22.78
N SER A 462 -15.56 31.78 -23.85
CA SER A 462 -15.34 30.91 -25.00
C SER A 462 -14.00 31.10 -25.74
N LYS A 463 -13.27 32.18 -25.47
CA LYS A 463 -11.98 32.55 -26.08
C LYS A 463 -10.86 32.68 -25.04
N TRP A 464 -11.06 32.11 -23.86
CA TRP A 464 -10.12 32.25 -22.75
C TRP A 464 -8.73 31.70 -23.06
N ALA A 465 -8.66 30.56 -23.75
CA ALA A 465 -7.41 29.92 -24.13
C ALA A 465 -6.73 30.66 -25.29
N LEU A 466 -5.57 31.25 -25.02
CA LEU A 466 -4.68 31.88 -25.99
C LEU A 466 -3.73 30.88 -26.65
N GLY A 467 -3.55 29.72 -26.03
CA GLY A 467 -2.72 28.63 -26.51
C GLY A 467 -2.74 27.47 -25.52
N GLU A 468 -2.23 26.33 -25.96
CA GLU A 468 -2.19 25.11 -25.14
C GLU A 468 -0.94 24.27 -25.43
N LEU A 469 -0.58 23.45 -24.45
CA LEU A 469 0.52 22.48 -24.51
C LEU A 469 0.01 21.15 -23.95
N GLU A 470 0.34 20.05 -24.60
CA GLU A 470 -0.03 18.70 -24.20
C GLU A 470 1.17 17.97 -23.56
N PHE A 471 0.92 17.23 -22.49
CA PHE A 471 1.90 16.44 -21.78
C PHE A 471 1.32 15.10 -21.34
N ASP A 472 2.14 14.04 -21.32
CA ASP A 472 1.74 12.76 -20.74
C ASP A 472 1.65 12.86 -19.21
N LYS A 473 0.70 12.12 -18.61
CA LYS A 473 0.61 12.02 -17.15
C LYS A 473 1.80 11.22 -16.61
N ALA A 474 2.51 11.80 -15.65
CA ALA A 474 3.58 11.15 -14.89
C ALA A 474 3.17 11.03 -13.42
N GLY A 475 3.01 9.80 -12.92
CA GLY A 475 2.66 9.52 -11.52
C GLY A 475 1.38 10.23 -11.04
N PHE A 476 1.30 10.54 -9.75
CA PHE A 476 0.19 11.30 -9.14
C PHE A 476 0.19 12.78 -9.57
N GLU A 477 1.34 13.43 -9.39
CA GLU A 477 1.56 14.85 -9.66
C GLU A 477 2.54 14.97 -10.83
N THR A 478 2.04 15.50 -11.95
CA THR A 478 2.84 15.77 -13.13
C THR A 478 3.39 17.19 -13.03
N SER A 479 4.70 17.34 -13.24
CA SER A 479 5.38 18.63 -13.17
C SER A 479 6.01 18.95 -14.52
N VAL A 480 5.63 20.09 -15.12
CA VAL A 480 6.13 20.51 -16.43
C VAL A 480 6.58 21.95 -16.40
N ARG A 481 7.66 22.26 -17.12
CA ARG A 481 8.17 23.63 -17.21
C ARG A 481 7.49 24.37 -18.36
N ILE A 482 7.03 25.58 -18.10
CA ILE A 482 6.46 26.45 -19.13
C ILE A 482 7.23 27.77 -19.22
N ASP A 483 7.20 28.38 -20.39
CA ASP A 483 7.59 29.78 -20.57
C ASP A 483 6.48 30.67 -20.02
N CYS A 484 6.59 31.02 -18.73
CA CYS A 484 5.59 31.76 -17.99
C CYS A 484 5.38 33.20 -18.48
N ALA A 485 6.26 33.75 -19.32
CA ALA A 485 6.03 35.05 -19.95
C ALA A 485 4.90 35.00 -21.00
N ARG A 486 4.50 33.80 -21.45
CA ARG A 486 3.48 33.62 -22.49
C ARG A 486 2.07 33.95 -22.02
N TRP A 487 1.77 33.65 -20.76
CA TRP A 487 0.42 33.63 -20.22
C TRP A 487 0.38 34.32 -18.87
N ARG A 488 -0.77 34.88 -18.48
CA ARG A 488 -0.94 35.49 -17.15
C ARG A 488 -1.60 34.52 -16.17
N PHE A 489 -2.44 33.66 -16.70
CA PHE A 489 -3.10 32.58 -15.98
C PHE A 489 -2.94 31.29 -16.76
N ILE A 490 -2.94 30.17 -16.05
CA ILE A 490 -2.98 28.84 -16.63
C ILE A 490 -4.12 28.04 -16.01
N ARG A 491 -4.64 27.07 -16.76
CA ARG A 491 -5.50 25.99 -16.23
C ARG A 491 -5.08 24.69 -16.85
N VAL A 492 -5.39 23.58 -16.19
CA VAL A 492 -5.09 22.24 -16.71
C VAL A 492 -6.38 21.48 -17.00
N ARG A 493 -6.34 20.63 -18.02
CA ARG A 493 -7.44 19.74 -18.41
C ARG A 493 -6.94 18.31 -18.38
N GLY A 494 -7.66 17.45 -17.66
CA GLY A 494 -7.41 16.01 -17.66
C GLY A 494 -8.05 15.37 -18.88
N VAL A 495 -7.28 14.55 -19.59
CA VAL A 495 -7.69 13.95 -20.88
C VAL A 495 -7.52 12.44 -20.80
N ASN A 496 -8.49 11.70 -21.32
CA ASN A 496 -8.43 10.25 -21.38
C ASN A 496 -7.63 9.74 -22.61
N GLU A 497 -7.54 8.42 -22.76
CA GLU A 497 -6.78 7.79 -23.84
C GLU A 497 -7.32 8.15 -25.24
N GLU A 498 -8.64 8.33 -25.37
CA GLU A 498 -9.29 8.71 -26.64
C GLU A 498 -9.19 10.21 -26.96
N GLY A 499 -8.57 11.02 -26.10
CA GLY A 499 -8.45 12.47 -26.29
C GLY A 499 -9.66 13.29 -25.80
N SER A 500 -10.62 12.65 -25.11
CA SER A 500 -11.76 13.33 -24.50
C SER A 500 -11.36 14.01 -23.20
N VAL A 501 -11.83 15.24 -23.01
CA VAL A 501 -11.59 15.99 -21.78
C VAL A 501 -12.56 15.54 -20.70
N LEU A 502 -12.01 15.11 -19.57
CA LEU A 502 -12.76 14.63 -18.42
C LEU A 502 -13.09 15.75 -17.43
N GLY A 503 -12.23 16.76 -17.32
CA GLY A 503 -12.42 17.89 -16.41
C GLY A 503 -11.34 18.94 -16.53
N GLU A 504 -11.55 20.08 -15.88
CA GLU A 504 -10.66 21.25 -15.94
C GLU A 504 -10.51 21.93 -14.58
N SER A 505 -9.32 22.48 -14.33
CA SER A 505 -9.01 23.18 -13.09
C SER A 505 -9.53 24.62 -13.12
N GLU A 506 -9.56 25.25 -11.95
CA GLU A 506 -9.62 26.71 -11.89
C GLU A 506 -8.36 27.33 -12.50
N PRO A 507 -8.44 28.54 -13.09
CA PRO A 507 -7.27 29.30 -13.50
C PRO A 507 -6.40 29.69 -12.31
N VAL A 508 -5.10 29.46 -12.41
CA VAL A 508 -4.09 29.92 -11.44
C VAL A 508 -3.17 30.96 -12.08
N PRO A 509 -2.77 32.01 -11.34
CA PRO A 509 -1.84 33.02 -11.85
C PRO A 509 -0.45 32.42 -12.04
N VAL A 510 0.30 32.93 -13.02
CA VAL A 510 1.75 32.68 -13.10
C VAL A 510 2.50 33.92 -12.63
N ASP A 511 3.46 33.74 -11.71
CA ASP A 511 4.20 34.84 -11.10
C ASP A 511 5.49 35.15 -11.89
N CYS A 512 5.30 35.49 -13.15
CA CYS A 512 6.37 36.03 -13.99
C CYS A 512 5.98 37.43 -14.43
N GLN A 513 6.95 38.33 -14.60
CA GLN A 513 6.69 39.65 -15.19
C GLN A 513 6.11 39.44 -16.59
N TYR A 514 4.79 39.54 -16.70
CA TYR A 514 4.06 39.29 -17.94
C TYR A 514 4.39 40.40 -18.93
N GLU A 515 5.21 40.09 -19.93
CA GLU A 515 5.43 40.95 -21.08
C GLU A 515 4.36 40.63 -22.14
N HIS A 516 3.42 41.55 -22.37
CA HIS A 516 2.42 41.39 -23.42
C HIS A 516 3.11 41.04 -24.77
N PRO A 517 2.66 40.00 -25.51
CA PRO A 517 3.22 39.65 -26.81
C PRO A 517 3.13 40.79 -27.86
N GLY A 518 2.33 41.84 -27.59
CA GLY A 518 2.21 43.04 -28.40
C GLY A 518 3.17 44.20 -28.04
N MET A 519 4.01 44.07 -27.00
CA MET A 519 4.98 45.09 -26.59
C MET A 519 6.43 44.72 -26.93
N ARG A 520 6.69 44.17 -28.13
CA ARG A 520 8.02 44.36 -28.73
C ARG A 520 8.10 45.75 -29.34
N LYS A 521 8.38 46.76 -28.52
CA LYS A 521 9.11 47.93 -29.03
C LYS A 521 10.54 47.47 -29.28
N PHE A 522 10.92 47.36 -30.54
CA PHE A 522 12.32 47.30 -30.93
C PHE A 522 12.99 48.62 -30.50
N THR A 523 13.50 48.67 -29.28
CA THR A 523 14.50 49.65 -28.91
C THR A 523 15.83 49.03 -29.28
N TYR A 524 16.43 49.54 -30.37
CA TYR A 524 17.84 49.32 -30.64
C TYR A 524 18.62 49.87 -29.44
N VAL A 525 19.14 48.98 -28.60
CA VAL A 525 20.25 49.28 -27.71
C VAL A 525 21.49 48.87 -28.47
N GLU A 526 22.34 49.85 -28.76
CA GLU A 526 23.65 49.63 -29.33
C GLU A 526 24.49 48.84 -28.31
N GLU A 527 24.65 47.54 -28.55
CA GLU A 527 25.45 46.66 -27.69
C GLU A 527 26.93 47.03 -27.79
N ARG A 528 27.54 47.39 -26.65
CA ARG A 528 29.00 47.25 -26.50
C ARG A 528 29.28 45.82 -26.06
N PRO A 529 30.23 45.10 -26.70
CA PRO A 529 30.49 43.70 -26.39
C PRO A 529 31.01 43.51 -24.97
N LEU A 530 30.45 42.54 -24.24
CA LEU A 530 30.84 42.13 -22.88
C LEU A 530 32.33 41.76 -22.73
N SER A 531 33.02 41.46 -23.84
CA SER A 531 34.44 41.10 -23.88
C SER A 531 35.40 42.23 -23.47
N SER A 532 34.93 43.49 -23.39
CA SER A 532 35.75 44.62 -22.96
C SER A 532 35.66 44.93 -21.45
N THR A 533 34.89 44.14 -20.67
CA THR A 533 34.73 44.36 -19.23
C THR A 533 35.46 43.30 -18.41
N TRP A 534 35.99 43.69 -17.25
CA TRP A 534 36.64 42.77 -16.31
C TRP A 534 35.72 41.63 -15.87
N ALA A 535 34.41 41.89 -15.74
CA ALA A 535 33.39 40.90 -15.43
C ALA A 535 33.19 39.86 -16.56
N GLY A 536 33.25 40.27 -17.83
CA GLY A 536 33.12 39.36 -18.98
C GLY A 536 34.26 38.35 -19.08
N LYS A 537 35.50 38.78 -18.78
CA LYS A 537 36.67 37.87 -18.74
C LYS A 537 36.60 36.86 -17.60
N VAL A 538 36.03 37.23 -16.46
CA VAL A 538 35.82 36.30 -15.33
C VAL A 538 34.76 35.26 -15.69
N LEU A 539 33.68 35.67 -16.37
CA LEU A 539 32.61 34.76 -16.80
C LEU A 539 33.10 33.71 -17.82
N GLU A 540 33.94 34.10 -18.78
CA GLU A 540 34.54 33.17 -19.75
C GLU A 540 35.43 32.12 -19.06
N ILE A 541 36.27 32.53 -18.11
CA ILE A 541 37.15 31.60 -17.36
C ILE A 541 36.32 30.63 -16.51
N SER A 542 35.22 31.10 -15.90
CA SER A 542 34.29 30.26 -15.14
C SER A 542 33.54 29.26 -16.03
N MET A 543 33.08 29.66 -17.22
CA MET A 543 32.39 28.76 -18.15
C MET A 543 33.31 27.68 -18.73
N VAL A 544 34.58 28.00 -19.00
CA VAL A 544 35.57 26.99 -19.44
C VAL A 544 35.87 25.97 -18.33
N SER A 545 35.88 26.42 -17.07
CA SER A 545 36.12 25.54 -15.91
C SER A 545 34.92 24.62 -15.61
N ILE A 546 33.70 25.15 -15.71
CA ILE A 546 32.45 24.38 -15.52
C ILE A 546 32.23 23.40 -16.68
N GLY A 547 32.51 23.83 -17.92
CA GLY A 547 32.47 22.96 -19.10
C GLY A 547 33.48 21.82 -19.01
N GLY A 548 34.71 22.10 -18.54
CA GLY A 548 35.72 21.07 -18.29
C GLY A 548 35.30 20.05 -17.23
N GLY A 549 34.67 20.50 -16.15
CA GLY A 549 34.12 19.63 -15.10
C GLY A 549 32.97 18.75 -15.58
N ALA A 550 32.04 19.29 -16.37
CA ALA A 550 30.92 18.53 -16.94
C ALA A 550 31.40 17.47 -17.95
N VAL A 551 32.37 17.82 -18.80
CA VAL A 551 32.99 16.86 -19.75
C VAL A 551 33.77 15.78 -19.02
N TYR A 552 34.50 16.11 -17.95
CA TYR A 552 35.21 15.12 -17.13
C TYR A 552 34.25 14.17 -16.41
N SER A 553 33.14 14.67 -15.86
CA SER A 553 32.11 13.86 -15.21
C SER A 553 31.36 12.96 -16.20
N LEU A 554 31.04 13.46 -17.40
CA LEU A 554 30.47 12.65 -18.48
C LEU A 554 31.43 11.57 -18.97
N TRP A 555 32.73 11.89 -19.07
CA TRP A 555 33.76 10.92 -19.43
C TRP A 555 33.94 9.84 -18.35
N GLN A 556 33.96 10.21 -17.06
CA GLN A 556 33.98 9.30 -15.92
C GLN A 556 32.74 8.38 -15.88
N TRP A 557 31.55 8.93 -16.12
CA TRP A 557 30.32 8.16 -16.19
C TRP A 557 30.35 7.14 -17.35
N ARG A 558 30.81 7.57 -18.53
CA ARG A 558 30.92 6.70 -19.71
C ARG A 558 31.92 5.57 -19.47
N LEU A 559 33.08 5.87 -18.88
CA LEU A 559 34.06 4.86 -18.47
C LEU A 559 33.47 3.84 -17.47
N ARG A 560 32.76 4.29 -16.44
CA ARG A 560 32.13 3.37 -15.47
C ARG A 560 31.06 2.51 -16.12
N ARG A 561 30.21 3.10 -16.97
CA ARG A 561 29.17 2.38 -17.70
C ARG A 561 29.76 1.32 -18.63
N ASP A 562 30.79 1.68 -19.40
CA ASP A 562 31.42 0.76 -20.35
C ASP A 562 32.24 -0.33 -19.61
N THR A 563 32.84 0.00 -18.46
CA THR A 563 33.49 -0.99 -17.57
C THR A 563 32.48 -1.94 -16.93
N TYR A 564 31.33 -1.42 -16.51
CA TYR A 564 30.24 -2.22 -15.93
C TYR A 564 29.64 -3.16 -16.98
N ALA A 565 29.41 -2.68 -18.21
CA ALA A 565 28.97 -3.51 -19.34
C ALA A 565 29.98 -4.62 -19.65
N ALA A 566 31.28 -4.32 -19.68
CA ALA A 566 32.32 -5.32 -19.88
C ALA A 566 32.39 -6.37 -18.74
N ILE A 567 32.14 -5.97 -17.49
CA ILE A 567 32.07 -6.89 -16.34
C ILE A 567 30.82 -7.79 -16.42
N GLN A 568 29.69 -7.26 -16.87
CA GLN A 568 28.46 -8.05 -17.08
C GLN A 568 28.64 -9.06 -18.22
N ASP A 569 29.26 -8.66 -19.33
CA ASP A 569 29.57 -9.56 -20.45
C ASP A 569 30.56 -10.67 -20.05
N LEU A 570 31.55 -10.37 -19.19
CA LEU A 570 32.48 -11.37 -18.64
C LEU A 570 31.80 -12.35 -17.66
N ARG A 571 30.75 -11.92 -16.96
CA ARG A 571 29.95 -12.79 -16.06
C ARG A 571 28.93 -13.64 -16.80
N ALA A 572 28.55 -13.28 -18.03
CA ALA A 572 27.69 -14.10 -18.89
C ALA A 572 28.46 -15.24 -19.61
N TRP A 573 29.80 -15.26 -19.52
CA TRP A 573 30.68 -16.26 -20.14
C TRP A 573 31.44 -17.16 -19.14
N ALA A 574 31.18 -16.99 -17.84
CA ALA A 574 31.67 -17.84 -16.74
C ALA A 574 30.47 -18.50 -16.06
#